data_AF-A0A7X8IEC7-F1
#
_entry.id   AF-A0A7X8IEC7-F1
#
_cell.length_a   1.000
_cell.length_b   1.000
_cell.length_c   1.000
_cell.angle_alpha   90.00
_cell.angle_beta   90.00
_cell.angle_gamma   90.00
#
_symmetry.space_group_name_H-M   'P 1'
#
loop_
_entity.id
_entity.type
_entity.pdbx_description
1 polymer ?
#
loop_
_entity_poly.entity_id
_entity_poly.type
_entity_poly.pdbx_seq_one_letter_code
_entity_poly.pdbx_strand_id
1 'polypeptide(L)'
;MMTYRCAKYVALYALFVLAGQGINAESLGSSEHTAAYWRFETGPADSVVLRPEGVSGYTYSQDVDDVSGNGNHLSVWTQGDWAGFAYRADVPVTPIPLTRSPNAFSVQNTGQYPGMFTMSSQSNPAGKDIEALAFEQFTIEVFFKPENGGYRTIVGRDAMEVASENPALAALYFQIEPDNAMAIKFVDAAGYFHTAQSAAGLIQGFNWGEDPTGQTGKWYYAAAVSDGQTLSLYLANITDAQPLQWVAQTHLTASGSPNTALAKGTASGTDWHAGGWSVGRGLYDGRHTDRAYGFIDEVRISDAALGVDELLLSGSSAPLILVEPVSVTLFESGSTSADISIRLTEPPQAEVSLVLDEPAHVKQVLLARSELTFTPTQWAVPQTVQITAIDDDLLESAEHRAELRVYVNSADEAFNGLVLDPIEVIILDNECGAWGYLSADLNQDCRVDLADVAMLADEWLSCSLPDEPACIRFDPDTL
;
A
#
# COMPACT_ATOMS: atom_id res chain seq x y z
N MET A 1 -61.97 -25.03 -22.14
CA MET A 1 -62.25 -23.58 -22.28
C MET A 1 -61.94 -22.90 -20.96
N MET A 2 -60.75 -22.34 -20.79
CA MET A 2 -60.54 -21.04 -20.13
C MET A 2 -59.04 -20.72 -20.17
N THR A 3 -58.77 -19.56 -20.75
CA THR A 3 -57.50 -18.90 -21.01
C THR A 3 -56.77 -18.50 -19.73
N TYR A 4 -55.46 -18.77 -19.64
CA TYR A 4 -54.55 -17.98 -18.80
C TYR A 4 -53.71 -17.07 -19.68
N ARG A 5 -53.85 -15.77 -19.41
CA ARG A 5 -53.24 -14.66 -20.14
C ARG A 5 -51.82 -14.40 -19.64
N CYS A 6 -50.92 -14.16 -20.59
CA CYS A 6 -49.66 -13.44 -20.43
C CYS A 6 -49.83 -12.13 -19.65
N ALA A 7 -48.98 -11.90 -18.64
CA ALA A 7 -48.75 -10.57 -18.09
C ALA A 7 -47.34 -10.11 -18.50
N LYS A 8 -47.32 -9.12 -19.41
CA LYS A 8 -46.15 -8.31 -19.76
C LYS A 8 -45.81 -7.41 -18.57
N TYR A 9 -44.58 -7.45 -18.06
CA TYR A 9 -44.06 -6.37 -17.23
C TYR A 9 -43.49 -5.26 -18.12
N VAL A 10 -44.00 -4.06 -17.88
CA VAL A 10 -43.68 -2.80 -18.55
C VAL A 10 -42.39 -2.24 -17.93
N ALA A 11 -41.41 -1.93 -18.79
CA ALA A 11 -40.22 -1.18 -18.43
C ALA A 11 -40.61 0.24 -18.01
N LEU A 12 -40.27 0.63 -16.78
CA LEU A 12 -40.35 2.01 -16.32
C LEU A 12 -38.96 2.64 -16.50
N TYR A 13 -38.83 3.45 -17.55
CA TYR A 13 -37.70 4.36 -17.74
C TYR A 13 -37.75 5.45 -16.66
N ALA A 14 -36.77 5.47 -15.74
CA ALA A 14 -36.46 6.64 -14.94
C ALA A 14 -35.26 7.35 -15.59
N LEU A 15 -35.56 8.48 -16.23
CA LEU A 15 -34.61 9.41 -16.80
C LEU A 15 -33.95 10.19 -15.64
N PHE A 16 -32.71 9.88 -15.28
CA PHE A 16 -31.88 10.79 -14.48
C PHE A 16 -30.83 11.44 -15.38
N VAL A 17 -30.97 12.76 -15.51
CA VAL A 17 -29.99 13.65 -16.11
C VAL A 17 -28.79 13.71 -15.16
N LEU A 18 -27.71 12.98 -15.47
CA LEU A 18 -26.41 13.25 -14.87
C LEU A 18 -25.76 14.42 -15.63
N ALA A 19 -25.87 15.60 -15.03
CA ALA A 19 -24.98 16.71 -15.31
C ALA A 19 -23.54 16.26 -15.05
N GLY A 20 -22.65 16.61 -15.98
CA GLY A 20 -21.26 16.19 -15.97
C GLY A 20 -20.57 16.48 -14.64
N GLN A 21 -20.03 15.42 -14.05
CA GLN A 21 -18.87 15.52 -13.17
C GLN A 21 -17.76 14.75 -13.83
N GLY A 22 -16.61 15.43 -13.98
CA GLY A 22 -15.39 14.79 -14.43
C GLY A 22 -15.11 13.60 -13.52
N ILE A 23 -14.91 12.46 -14.14
CA ILE A 23 -14.28 11.30 -13.51
C ILE A 23 -12.89 11.77 -13.08
N ASN A 24 -12.77 12.13 -11.80
CA ASN A 24 -11.48 12.21 -11.14
C ASN A 24 -10.91 10.79 -11.19
N ALA A 25 -9.71 10.67 -11.74
CA ALA A 25 -8.92 9.46 -11.63
C ALA A 25 -8.74 9.19 -10.13
N GLU A 26 -9.37 8.14 -9.62
CA GLU A 26 -9.10 7.63 -8.28
C GLU A 26 -7.65 7.16 -8.24
N SER A 27 -6.91 7.71 -7.28
CA SER A 27 -5.48 7.51 -7.10
C SER A 27 -5.20 6.07 -6.69
N LEU A 28 -4.54 5.30 -7.56
CA LEU A 28 -3.87 4.06 -7.17
C LEU A 28 -2.66 4.42 -6.29
N GLY A 29 -2.86 4.32 -4.97
CA GLY A 29 -1.83 4.50 -3.95
C GLY A 29 -2.47 4.74 -2.58
N SER A 30 -2.44 3.72 -1.71
CA SER A 30 -2.64 3.67 -0.23
C SER A 30 -3.25 4.87 0.54
N SER A 31 -4.26 5.56 0.00
CA SER A 31 -4.87 6.72 0.68
C SER A 31 -5.63 6.33 1.96
N GLU A 32 -6.10 5.08 2.07
CA GLU A 32 -6.86 4.60 3.23
C GLU A 32 -6.05 4.71 4.53
N HIS A 33 -4.77 4.31 4.52
CA HIS A 33 -3.93 4.28 5.71
C HIS A 33 -3.18 5.59 5.98
N THR A 34 -3.19 6.52 5.03
CA THR A 34 -2.51 7.81 5.20
C THR A 34 -3.28 8.66 6.22
N ALA A 35 -2.67 8.92 7.38
CA ALA A 35 -3.26 9.70 8.46
C ALA A 35 -2.87 11.18 8.39
N ALA A 36 -1.65 11.49 7.95
CA ALA A 36 -1.22 12.86 7.63
C ALA A 36 -0.19 12.86 6.51
N TYR A 37 -0.22 13.88 5.65
CA TYR A 37 0.73 14.02 4.57
C TYR A 37 1.03 15.49 4.26
N TRP A 38 2.28 15.90 4.47
CA TRP A 38 2.75 17.26 4.22
C TRP A 38 3.74 17.26 3.05
N ARG A 39 3.30 17.81 1.92
CA ARG A 39 4.05 17.83 0.66
C ARG A 39 4.82 19.12 0.40
N PHE A 40 4.51 20.19 1.15
CA PHE A 40 5.18 21.49 1.00
C PHE A 40 5.04 22.18 -0.38
N GLU A 41 3.95 21.92 -1.10
CA GLU A 41 3.74 22.42 -2.47
C GLU A 41 3.01 23.78 -2.58
N THR A 42 2.64 24.41 -1.46
CA THR A 42 1.66 25.51 -1.45
C THR A 42 2.24 26.90 -1.68
N GLY A 43 3.56 27.08 -1.56
CA GLY A 43 4.21 28.38 -1.73
C GLY A 43 5.13 28.44 -2.95
N PRO A 44 5.28 29.62 -3.59
CA PRO A 44 6.27 29.77 -4.65
C PRO A 44 7.69 29.63 -4.09
N ALA A 45 8.64 29.16 -4.92
CA ALA A 45 10.05 29.07 -4.55
C ALA A 45 10.58 30.38 -3.94
N ASP A 46 11.46 30.23 -2.95
CA ASP A 46 12.14 31.30 -2.22
C ASP A 46 11.24 32.21 -1.38
N SER A 47 9.98 31.83 -1.17
CA SER A 47 9.09 32.48 -0.21
C SER A 47 9.11 31.78 1.15
N VAL A 48 8.98 32.56 2.23
CA VAL A 48 8.81 32.00 3.58
C VAL A 48 7.44 31.33 3.72
N VAL A 49 7.36 30.27 4.51
CA VAL A 49 6.08 29.71 4.93
C VAL A 49 5.32 30.80 5.69
N LEU A 50 4.15 31.14 5.18
CA LEU A 50 3.35 32.24 5.69
C LEU A 50 2.59 31.81 6.94
N ARG A 51 2.40 32.78 7.82
CA ARG A 51 1.64 32.65 9.07
C ARG A 51 0.82 33.93 9.28
N PRO A 52 -0.37 33.88 9.92
CA PRO A 52 -1.15 35.07 10.20
C PRO A 52 -0.39 36.12 11.03
N GLU A 53 -0.60 37.40 10.72
CA GLU A 53 0.06 38.51 11.42
C GLU A 53 -0.23 38.48 12.93
N GLY A 54 0.81 38.68 13.74
CA GLY A 54 0.70 38.70 15.21
C GLY A 54 0.70 37.32 15.88
N VAL A 55 0.67 36.23 15.10
CA VAL A 55 0.87 34.87 15.62
C VAL A 55 2.36 34.57 15.67
N SER A 56 2.86 34.17 16.84
CA SER A 56 4.23 33.72 17.01
C SER A 56 4.31 32.74 18.16
N GLY A 57 5.44 32.05 18.27
CA GLY A 57 5.62 31.13 19.37
C GLY A 57 4.92 29.81 19.13
N TYR A 58 4.54 29.19 20.24
CA TYR A 58 3.74 27.97 20.29
C TYR A 58 2.23 28.20 20.12
N THR A 59 1.85 29.32 19.51
CA THR A 59 0.45 29.56 19.11
C THR A 59 0.22 28.87 17.78
N TYR A 60 -0.80 28.04 17.69
CA TYR A 60 -1.12 27.30 16.47
C TYR A 60 -1.71 28.23 15.40
N SER A 61 -1.33 27.97 14.15
CA SER A 61 -2.02 28.42 12.95
C SER A 61 -1.79 27.39 11.85
N GLN A 62 -2.75 27.23 10.95
CA GLN A 62 -2.59 26.37 9.79
C GLN A 62 -1.68 27.06 8.77
N ASP A 63 -0.42 26.65 8.75
CA ASP A 63 0.63 27.28 7.94
C ASP A 63 1.08 26.37 6.78
N VAL A 64 1.02 25.04 6.97
CA VAL A 64 1.26 24.04 5.90
C VAL A 64 0.16 23.00 5.90
N ASP A 65 -0.42 22.77 4.73
CA ASP A 65 -1.58 21.92 4.59
C ASP A 65 -1.26 20.43 4.69
N ASP A 66 -2.11 19.70 5.43
CA ASP A 66 -2.22 18.25 5.37
C ASP A 66 -3.05 17.85 4.15
N VAL A 67 -2.40 17.29 3.13
CA VAL A 67 -3.05 16.91 1.87
C VAL A 67 -3.72 15.54 1.94
N SER A 68 -3.59 14.81 3.06
CA SER A 68 -4.35 13.56 3.26
C SER A 68 -5.86 13.79 3.36
N GLY A 69 -6.27 15.04 3.65
CA GLY A 69 -7.66 15.41 3.89
C GLY A 69 -8.13 15.17 5.33
N ASN A 70 -7.27 14.68 6.23
CA ASN A 70 -7.65 14.41 7.61
C ASN A 70 -7.61 15.65 8.52
N GLY A 71 -6.89 16.70 8.14
CA GLY A 71 -6.89 18.00 8.84
C GLY A 71 -5.78 18.15 9.89
N ASN A 72 -4.69 17.39 9.76
CA ASN A 72 -3.52 17.45 10.65
C ASN A 72 -2.51 18.50 10.17
N HIS A 73 -2.95 19.74 9.92
CA HIS A 73 -2.10 20.77 9.34
C HIS A 73 -0.94 21.17 10.27
N LEU A 74 0.21 21.51 9.69
CA LEU A 74 1.39 21.98 10.41
C LEU A 74 1.35 23.49 10.62
N SER A 75 2.00 23.90 11.71
CA SER A 75 2.14 25.26 12.20
C SER A 75 3.63 25.57 12.39
N VAL A 76 4.15 26.65 11.80
CA VAL A 76 5.57 27.07 11.91
C VAL A 76 5.76 28.05 13.06
N TRP A 77 6.83 28.00 13.86
CA TRP A 77 6.93 28.91 15.02
C TRP A 77 6.94 30.41 14.69
N THR A 78 7.61 30.80 13.60
CA THR A 78 7.71 32.16 13.09
C THR A 78 7.62 32.19 11.57
N GLN A 79 7.14 33.31 11.02
CA GLN A 79 7.23 33.59 9.59
C GLN A 79 8.68 33.90 9.24
N GLY A 80 9.38 32.94 8.61
CA GLY A 80 10.81 33.07 8.31
C GLY A 80 11.71 33.23 9.55
N ASP A 81 12.99 33.51 9.29
CA ASP A 81 14.04 33.76 10.29
C ASP A 81 14.07 32.72 11.44
N TRP A 82 14.46 33.16 12.65
CA TRP A 82 14.68 32.43 13.92
C TRP A 82 14.20 30.97 13.99
N ALA A 83 12.92 30.70 13.75
CA ALA A 83 12.31 29.37 13.84
C ALA A 83 11.35 29.05 12.67
N GLY A 84 11.59 29.66 11.51
CA GLY A 84 10.75 29.52 10.31
C GLY A 84 11.34 28.61 9.22
N PHE A 85 10.59 28.53 8.12
CA PHE A 85 10.91 27.78 6.92
C PHE A 85 10.62 28.60 5.67
N ALA A 86 11.23 28.24 4.55
CA ALA A 86 10.96 28.79 3.24
C ALA A 86 10.95 27.69 2.18
N TYR A 87 10.07 27.86 1.19
CA TYR A 87 9.95 26.96 0.06
C TYR A 87 11.17 27.05 -0.85
N ARG A 88 11.57 25.92 -1.42
CA ARG A 88 12.74 25.80 -2.31
C ARG A 88 12.39 24.91 -3.48
N ALA A 89 12.84 25.29 -4.68
CA ALA A 89 12.71 24.47 -5.88
C ALA A 89 13.67 23.26 -5.92
N ASP A 90 14.53 23.12 -4.90
CA ASP A 90 15.42 21.98 -4.74
C ASP A 90 14.62 20.83 -4.12
N VAL A 91 14.36 19.78 -4.91
CA VAL A 91 13.51 18.65 -4.55
C VAL A 91 14.24 17.33 -4.83
N PRO A 92 13.96 16.26 -4.07
CA PRO A 92 14.65 14.98 -4.20
C PRO A 92 14.35 14.26 -5.52
N VAL A 93 13.07 14.20 -5.89
CA VAL A 93 12.56 13.47 -7.04
C VAL A 93 11.32 14.18 -7.57
N THR A 94 11.10 14.14 -8.89
CA THR A 94 9.87 14.66 -9.48
C THR A 94 9.55 13.90 -10.77
N PRO A 95 8.34 13.30 -10.91
CA PRO A 95 7.28 13.21 -9.92
C PRO A 95 7.62 12.28 -8.74
N ILE A 96 6.79 12.29 -7.69
CA ILE A 96 6.87 11.28 -6.62
C ILE A 96 6.60 9.89 -7.21
N PRO A 97 7.49 8.90 -7.01
CA PRO A 97 7.41 7.61 -7.68
C PRO A 97 6.07 6.87 -7.48
N LEU A 98 5.58 6.78 -6.24
CA LEU A 98 4.32 6.09 -5.93
C LEU A 98 3.10 6.84 -6.50
N THR A 99 2.94 8.11 -6.13
CA THR A 99 1.70 8.87 -6.39
C THR A 99 1.66 9.50 -7.77
N ARG A 100 2.80 9.52 -8.48
CA ARG A 100 3.01 10.25 -9.76
C ARG A 100 2.70 11.74 -9.68
N SER A 101 2.55 12.27 -8.48
CA SER A 101 2.25 13.68 -8.27
C SER A 101 3.49 14.52 -8.57
N PRO A 102 3.34 15.70 -9.21
CA PRO A 102 4.45 16.64 -9.35
C PRO A 102 5.00 16.99 -7.97
N ASN A 103 6.32 17.01 -7.86
CA ASN A 103 7.02 17.57 -6.71
C ASN A 103 7.80 18.79 -7.19
N ALA A 104 7.38 19.98 -6.75
CA ALA A 104 7.96 21.24 -7.21
C ALA A 104 8.69 21.98 -6.09
N PHE A 105 8.31 21.75 -4.82
CA PHE A 105 8.88 22.48 -3.71
C PHE A 105 9.11 21.61 -2.48
N SER A 106 10.31 21.76 -1.90
CA SER A 106 10.59 21.34 -0.52
C SER A 106 10.57 22.55 0.42
N VAL A 107 10.73 22.31 1.73
CA VAL A 107 11.02 23.38 2.70
C VAL A 107 12.44 23.32 3.21
N GLN A 108 13.03 24.50 3.38
CA GLN A 108 14.31 24.69 4.06
C GLN A 108 14.12 25.63 5.26
N ASN A 109 14.74 25.31 6.37
CA ASN A 109 14.78 26.21 7.54
C ASN A 109 15.48 27.55 7.22
N THR A 110 15.01 28.62 7.87
CA THR A 110 15.49 30.00 7.66
C THR A 110 16.21 30.60 8.86
N GLY A 111 16.40 29.83 9.94
CA GLY A 111 16.92 30.31 11.21
C GLY A 111 17.59 29.25 12.06
N GLN A 112 17.73 29.50 13.37
CA GLN A 112 18.48 28.66 14.33
C GLN A 112 17.62 27.67 15.13
N TYR A 113 16.30 27.76 15.06
CA TYR A 113 15.42 26.92 15.87
C TYR A 113 14.22 26.42 15.06
N PRO A 114 14.45 25.81 13.88
CA PRO A 114 13.35 25.34 13.05
C PRO A 114 12.49 24.34 13.81
N GLY A 115 11.19 24.45 13.62
CA GLY A 115 10.23 23.56 14.25
C GLY A 115 8.83 23.85 13.77
N MET A 116 8.27 22.89 13.06
CA MET A 116 6.85 22.85 12.75
C MET A 116 6.16 21.89 13.71
N PHE A 117 4.90 22.14 14.02
CA PHE A 117 4.13 21.27 14.92
C PHE A 117 2.67 21.14 14.49
N THR A 118 2.04 20.04 14.83
CA THR A 118 0.57 19.89 14.78
C THR A 118 -0.04 20.37 16.10
N MET A 119 -1.35 20.66 16.12
CA MET A 119 -2.09 20.84 17.37
C MET A 119 -3.57 20.55 17.17
N SER A 120 -4.00 19.31 17.41
CA SER A 120 -5.36 18.84 17.09
C SER A 120 -6.45 19.56 17.87
N SER A 121 -6.13 20.02 19.09
CA SER A 121 -7.04 20.85 19.90
C SER A 121 -7.40 22.21 19.26
N GLN A 122 -6.64 22.66 18.26
CA GLN A 122 -6.91 23.88 17.51
C GLN A 122 -7.22 23.60 16.03
N SER A 123 -6.53 22.64 15.40
CA SER A 123 -6.76 22.29 13.99
C SER A 123 -8.07 21.53 13.76
N ASN A 124 -8.59 20.85 14.79
CA ASN A 124 -9.81 20.04 14.74
C ASN A 124 -9.85 19.08 13.53
N PRO A 125 -8.95 18.06 13.47
CA PRO A 125 -8.92 17.12 12.36
C PRO A 125 -10.29 16.49 12.10
N ALA A 126 -10.74 16.52 10.85
CA ALA A 126 -12.03 15.98 10.44
C ALA A 126 -12.01 14.47 10.17
N GLY A 127 -10.81 13.92 9.92
CA GLY A 127 -10.58 12.50 9.67
C GLY A 127 -9.75 11.85 10.78
N LYS A 128 -8.68 11.16 10.39
CA LYS A 128 -7.73 10.51 11.30
C LYS A 128 -6.92 11.56 12.08
N ASP A 129 -7.24 11.80 13.34
CA ASP A 129 -6.46 12.69 14.23
C ASP A 129 -5.17 12.00 14.70
N ILE A 130 -4.01 12.39 14.15
CA ILE A 130 -2.73 11.75 14.46
C ILE A 130 -2.24 11.99 15.90
N GLU A 131 -2.79 12.97 16.62
CA GLU A 131 -2.48 13.19 18.03
C GLU A 131 -3.35 12.32 18.95
N ALA A 132 -4.51 11.86 18.47
CA ALA A 132 -5.43 10.98 19.20
C ALA A 132 -5.32 9.50 18.83
N LEU A 133 -4.86 9.19 17.61
CA LEU A 133 -4.70 7.82 17.13
C LEU A 133 -3.80 6.98 18.04
N ALA A 134 -4.24 5.74 18.27
CA ALA A 134 -3.41 4.68 18.84
C ALA A 134 -2.72 3.95 17.67
N PHE A 135 -1.42 4.18 17.51
CA PHE A 135 -0.63 3.52 16.47
C PHE A 135 -0.14 2.16 16.98
N GLU A 136 -0.99 1.14 16.87
CA GLU A 136 -0.60 -0.27 17.06
C GLU A 136 0.38 -0.73 15.97
N GLN A 137 0.22 -0.16 14.78
CA GLN A 137 1.13 -0.22 13.65
C GLN A 137 1.29 1.17 13.07
N PHE A 138 2.41 1.43 12.39
CA PHE A 138 2.61 2.70 11.71
C PHE A 138 3.68 2.64 10.63
N THR A 139 3.62 3.60 9.72
CA THR A 139 4.69 3.92 8.78
C THR A 139 4.94 5.42 8.78
N ILE A 140 6.20 5.83 8.84
CA ILE A 140 6.64 7.23 8.76
C ILE A 140 7.64 7.34 7.63
N GLU A 141 7.37 8.22 6.67
CA GLU A 141 8.18 8.43 5.48
C GLU A 141 8.58 9.89 5.37
N VAL A 142 9.80 10.15 4.90
CA VAL A 142 10.30 11.51 4.70
C VAL A 142 11.43 11.53 3.68
N PHE A 143 11.46 12.58 2.86
CA PHE A 143 12.65 12.98 2.12
C PHE A 143 13.36 14.11 2.85
N PHE A 144 14.68 14.05 2.91
CA PHE A 144 15.47 15.05 3.63
C PHE A 144 16.86 15.24 3.03
N LYS A 145 17.37 16.46 3.12
CA LYS A 145 18.75 16.83 2.79
C LYS A 145 19.37 17.52 3.99
N PRO A 146 20.08 16.77 4.87
CA PRO A 146 20.48 17.26 6.18
C PRO A 146 21.88 17.87 6.18
N GLU A 147 22.15 18.67 7.21
CA GLU A 147 23.46 19.14 7.64
C GLU A 147 24.22 18.11 8.49
N ASN A 148 25.53 18.34 8.71
CA ASN A 148 26.31 17.66 9.74
C ASN A 148 26.14 18.35 11.12
N GLY A 149 26.18 17.58 12.21
CA GLY A 149 25.89 18.10 13.55
C GLY A 149 25.77 17.03 14.65
N GLY A 150 25.08 17.38 15.74
CA GLY A 150 24.72 16.45 16.82
C GLY A 150 23.46 15.64 16.49
N TYR A 151 22.61 15.36 17.47
CA TYR A 151 21.29 14.78 17.22
C TYR A 151 20.42 15.72 16.37
N ARG A 152 19.76 15.19 15.33
CA ARG A 152 18.88 15.95 14.42
C ARG A 152 17.61 15.18 14.13
N THR A 153 16.50 15.56 14.73
CA THR A 153 15.20 14.92 14.53
C THR A 153 14.47 15.54 13.35
N ILE A 154 14.21 14.74 12.33
CA ILE A 154 13.49 15.16 11.13
C ILE A 154 11.99 15.11 11.39
N VAL A 155 11.50 14.02 11.99
CA VAL A 155 10.11 13.87 12.44
C VAL A 155 10.13 13.42 13.90
N GLY A 156 9.36 14.09 14.75
CA GLY A 156 9.25 13.79 16.19
C GLY A 156 7.81 13.71 16.65
N ARG A 157 7.60 13.09 17.82
CA ARG A 157 6.33 13.10 18.56
C ARG A 157 6.59 13.50 20.01
N ASP A 158 5.97 14.60 20.41
CA ASP A 158 6.17 15.23 21.71
C ASP A 158 5.47 14.43 22.82
N ALA A 159 6.23 14.14 23.88
CA ALA A 159 5.74 13.69 25.17
C ALA A 159 6.85 13.85 26.23
N MET A 160 6.49 13.74 27.50
CA MET A 160 7.44 13.48 28.59
C MET A 160 6.87 12.41 29.50
N GLU A 161 7.74 11.83 30.34
CA GLU A 161 7.37 10.84 31.36
C GLU A 161 6.66 9.60 30.77
N VAL A 162 6.88 9.34 29.47
CA VAL A 162 6.34 8.17 28.78
C VAL A 162 7.25 6.96 28.91
N ALA A 163 8.57 7.16 28.96
CA ALA A 163 9.54 6.08 29.09
C ALA A 163 9.83 5.76 30.57
N SER A 164 9.73 4.48 30.93
CA SER A 164 9.99 4.00 32.29
C SER A 164 11.47 4.14 32.68
N GLU A 165 12.39 3.99 31.73
CA GLU A 165 13.83 4.05 31.99
C GLU A 165 14.39 5.47 32.04
N ASN A 166 13.81 6.39 31.28
CA ASN A 166 14.23 7.79 31.22
C ASN A 166 13.05 8.72 30.92
N PRO A 167 12.49 9.40 31.93
CA PRO A 167 11.32 10.26 31.75
C PRO A 167 11.59 11.51 30.90
N ALA A 168 12.86 11.82 30.61
CA ALA A 168 13.23 12.93 29.73
C ALA A 168 13.01 12.64 28.24
N LEU A 169 12.82 11.37 27.85
CA LEU A 169 12.58 10.98 26.47
C LEU A 169 11.17 11.38 26.00
N ALA A 170 11.10 11.82 24.75
CA ALA A 170 9.86 12.01 24.02
C ALA A 170 9.32 10.70 23.45
N ALA A 171 8.11 10.75 22.90
CA ALA A 171 7.45 9.55 22.39
C ALA A 171 8.12 9.00 21.14
N LEU A 172 8.66 9.85 20.25
CA LEU A 172 9.28 9.42 19.00
C LEU A 172 10.38 10.36 18.51
N TYR A 173 11.44 9.76 17.98
CA TYR A 173 12.52 10.40 17.25
C TYR A 173 12.78 9.64 15.95
N PHE A 174 12.46 10.25 14.80
CA PHE A 174 12.99 9.82 13.51
C PHE A 174 14.16 10.75 13.16
N GLN A 175 15.37 10.27 13.46
CA GLN A 175 16.50 11.12 13.81
C GLN A 175 17.80 10.62 13.19
N ILE A 176 18.67 11.56 12.85
CA ILE A 176 20.07 11.28 12.48
C ILE A 176 20.93 11.44 13.74
N GLU A 177 21.74 10.45 14.05
CA GLU A 177 22.61 10.36 15.22
C GLU A 177 23.94 11.14 15.06
N PRO A 178 24.64 11.53 16.14
CA PRO A 178 25.91 12.28 16.05
C PRO A 178 27.00 11.64 15.19
N ASP A 179 26.96 10.32 14.99
CA ASP A 179 27.86 9.56 14.12
C ASP A 179 27.34 9.40 12.67
N ASN A 180 26.28 10.14 12.33
CA ASN A 180 25.55 10.11 11.08
C ASN A 180 24.89 8.76 10.74
N ALA A 181 24.58 7.93 11.74
CA ALA A 181 23.59 6.87 11.58
C ALA A 181 22.17 7.44 11.45
N MET A 182 21.29 6.75 10.73
CA MET A 182 19.85 7.00 10.75
C MET A 182 19.20 6.10 11.80
N ALA A 183 18.30 6.65 12.61
CA ALA A 183 17.59 5.91 13.64
C ALA A 183 16.11 6.26 13.67
N ILE A 184 15.29 5.25 13.94
CA ILE A 184 13.94 5.41 14.47
C ILE A 184 13.93 4.91 15.91
N LYS A 185 13.49 5.78 16.82
CA LYS A 185 13.40 5.50 18.25
C LYS A 185 12.03 5.89 18.76
N PHE A 186 11.38 5.05 19.55
CA PHE A 186 10.10 5.41 20.13
C PHE A 186 9.85 4.71 21.46
N VAL A 187 8.98 5.32 22.25
CA VAL A 187 8.47 4.75 23.50
C VAL A 187 7.13 4.12 23.22
N ASP A 188 6.94 2.86 23.60
CA ASP A 188 5.65 2.21 23.45
C ASP A 188 4.67 2.57 24.58
N ALA A 189 3.41 2.18 24.42
CA ALA A 189 2.32 2.49 25.33
C ALA A 189 2.49 1.85 26.72
N ALA A 190 3.38 0.87 26.86
CA ALA A 190 3.78 0.30 28.14
C ALA A 190 5.03 0.97 28.75
N GLY A 191 5.62 1.93 28.05
CA GLY A 191 6.74 2.75 28.51
C GLY A 191 8.13 2.14 28.24
N TYR A 192 8.24 1.16 27.34
CA TYR A 192 9.51 0.61 26.90
C TYR A 192 10.06 1.42 25.72
N PHE A 193 11.37 1.69 25.74
CA PHE A 193 12.03 2.41 24.67
C PHE A 193 12.63 1.45 23.64
N HIS A 194 12.33 1.68 22.37
CA HIS A 194 12.76 0.87 21.25
C HIS A 194 13.61 1.69 20.29
N THR A 195 14.59 1.05 19.66
CA THR A 195 15.49 1.71 18.71
C THR A 195 15.84 0.73 17.59
N ALA A 196 15.62 1.14 16.34
CA ALA A 196 16.25 0.56 15.16
C ALA A 196 17.19 1.61 14.54
N GLN A 197 18.49 1.33 14.52
CA GLN A 197 19.52 2.26 14.08
C GLN A 197 20.45 1.62 13.07
N SER A 198 20.76 2.35 12.01
CA SER A 198 21.65 1.93 10.94
C SER A 198 23.13 1.94 11.36
N ALA A 199 24.02 1.46 10.49
CA ALA A 199 25.46 1.68 10.66
C ALA A 199 25.80 3.20 10.67
N ALA A 200 26.86 3.56 11.39
CA ALA A 200 27.39 4.92 11.43
C ALA A 200 27.85 5.40 10.04
N GLY A 201 27.75 6.71 9.79
CA GLY A 201 28.25 7.35 8.58
C GLY A 201 27.43 7.12 7.31
N LEU A 202 26.23 6.54 7.41
CA LEU A 202 25.36 6.35 6.24
C LEU A 202 24.79 7.67 5.68
N ILE A 203 24.59 8.66 6.55
CA ILE A 203 24.18 10.00 6.15
C ILE A 203 25.42 10.89 5.92
N GLN A 204 25.44 11.58 4.79
CA GLN A 204 26.43 12.59 4.44
C GLN A 204 25.78 13.95 4.48
N GLY A 205 25.90 14.64 5.61
CA GLY A 205 25.39 16.00 5.75
C GLY A 205 26.32 17.03 5.13
N PHE A 206 25.79 18.23 4.88
CA PHE A 206 26.60 19.40 4.50
C PHE A 206 26.95 20.28 5.70
N ASN A 207 27.96 21.16 5.57
CA ASN A 207 28.28 22.11 6.64
C ASN A 207 27.37 23.35 6.53
N TRP A 208 26.35 23.45 7.38
CA TRP A 208 25.39 24.56 7.36
C TRP A 208 26.03 25.96 7.41
N GLY A 209 27.11 26.14 8.19
CA GLY A 209 27.75 27.45 8.35
C GLY A 209 28.49 27.93 7.10
N GLU A 210 28.98 26.99 6.28
CA GLU A 210 29.75 27.26 5.06
C GLU A 210 28.90 27.13 3.79
N ASP A 211 27.86 26.30 3.84
CA ASP A 211 26.90 26.02 2.77
C ASP A 211 25.45 26.13 3.31
N PRO A 212 24.99 27.33 3.66
CA PRO A 212 23.62 27.53 4.17
C PRO A 212 22.55 27.28 3.08
N THR A 213 22.97 27.07 1.83
CA THR A 213 22.11 26.70 0.70
C THR A 213 22.03 25.20 0.48
N GLY A 214 22.83 24.40 1.20
CA GLY A 214 22.90 22.94 1.04
C GLY A 214 23.24 22.48 -0.38
N GLN A 215 24.07 23.22 -1.12
CA GLN A 215 24.54 22.88 -2.48
C GLN A 215 25.32 21.57 -2.52
N THR A 216 26.02 21.24 -1.44
CA THR A 216 26.82 20.02 -1.29
C THR A 216 26.09 18.90 -0.57
N GLY A 217 24.86 19.18 -0.09
CA GLY A 217 24.03 18.22 0.61
C GLY A 217 23.49 17.14 -0.31
N LYS A 218 23.17 15.98 0.27
CA LYS A 218 22.55 14.86 -0.46
C LYS A 218 21.12 14.65 0.01
N TRP A 219 20.23 14.43 -0.94
CA TRP A 219 18.87 14.00 -0.68
C TRP A 219 18.86 12.52 -0.31
N TYR A 220 18.17 12.24 0.78
CA TYR A 220 17.86 10.91 1.27
C TYR A 220 16.35 10.74 1.33
N TYR A 221 15.94 9.48 1.25
CA TYR A 221 14.60 9.05 1.60
C TYR A 221 14.72 8.03 2.73
N ALA A 222 13.91 8.16 3.78
CA ALA A 222 13.82 7.17 4.83
C ALA A 222 12.37 6.78 5.11
N ALA A 223 12.17 5.50 5.42
CA ALA A 223 10.90 4.97 5.88
C ALA A 223 11.12 4.15 7.15
N ALA A 224 10.34 4.41 8.19
CA ALA A 224 10.28 3.61 9.40
C ALA A 224 8.93 2.89 9.45
N VAL A 225 8.94 1.56 9.55
CA VAL A 225 7.74 0.71 9.53
C VAL A 225 7.68 -0.09 10.81
N SER A 226 6.55 -0.04 11.51
CA SER A 226 6.26 -0.92 12.64
C SER A 226 4.97 -1.71 12.43
N ASP A 227 5.07 -3.03 12.48
CA ASP A 227 3.95 -3.99 12.39
C ASP A 227 3.40 -4.40 13.77
N GLY A 228 3.83 -3.72 14.84
CA GLY A 228 3.50 -4.02 16.22
C GLY A 228 4.37 -5.13 16.84
N GLN A 229 5.15 -5.88 16.05
CA GLN A 229 6.11 -6.88 16.55
C GLN A 229 7.55 -6.48 16.25
N THR A 230 7.76 -5.78 15.15
CA THR A 230 9.04 -5.44 14.57
C THR A 230 9.04 -3.95 14.19
N LEU A 231 10.19 -3.32 14.34
CA LEU A 231 10.46 -1.97 13.86
C LEU A 231 11.58 -2.06 12.82
N SER A 232 11.26 -1.73 11.58
CA SER A 232 12.16 -1.79 10.43
C SER A 232 12.48 -0.38 9.92
N LEU A 233 13.73 -0.16 9.52
CA LEU A 233 14.21 1.10 8.97
C LEU A 233 14.76 0.90 7.56
N TYR A 234 14.26 1.68 6.62
CA TYR A 234 14.69 1.72 5.24
C TYR A 234 15.29 3.07 4.89
N LEU A 235 16.33 3.08 4.05
CA LEU A 235 17.03 4.28 3.63
C LEU A 235 17.44 4.17 2.15
N ALA A 236 17.28 5.24 1.40
CA ALA A 236 17.83 5.44 0.06
C ALA A 236 18.65 6.73 0.03
N ASN A 237 19.75 6.75 -0.72
CA ASN A 237 20.47 7.97 -1.05
C ASN A 237 20.10 8.36 -2.47
N ILE A 238 19.21 9.33 -2.59
CA ILE A 238 18.59 9.75 -3.84
C ILE A 238 19.63 10.42 -4.75
N THR A 239 20.46 11.30 -4.18
CA THR A 239 21.48 12.04 -4.94
C THR A 239 22.50 11.11 -5.59
N ASP A 240 22.93 10.05 -4.89
CA ASP A 240 23.88 9.08 -5.41
C ASP A 240 23.21 7.87 -6.11
N ALA A 241 21.90 7.94 -6.37
CA ALA A 241 21.10 6.88 -6.97
C ALA A 241 21.25 5.51 -6.28
N GLN A 242 21.44 5.50 -4.95
CA GLN A 242 21.40 4.27 -4.18
C GLN A 242 19.95 3.89 -3.89
N PRO A 243 19.54 2.65 -4.20
CA PRO A 243 18.16 2.23 -4.06
C PRO A 243 17.75 2.18 -2.58
N LEU A 244 16.45 2.03 -2.34
CA LEU A 244 15.94 1.77 -1.01
C LEU A 244 16.50 0.47 -0.46
N GLN A 245 17.13 0.54 0.70
CA GLN A 245 17.71 -0.60 1.40
C GLN A 245 17.14 -0.69 2.81
N TRP A 246 16.93 -1.91 3.28
CA TRP A 246 16.74 -2.17 4.70
C TRP A 246 18.07 -1.99 5.43
N VAL A 247 18.13 -1.06 6.38
CA VAL A 247 19.38 -0.67 7.07
C VAL A 247 19.40 -0.99 8.55
N ALA A 248 18.24 -1.23 9.18
CA ALA A 248 18.15 -1.67 10.57
C ALA A 248 16.80 -2.30 10.90
N GLN A 249 16.78 -3.12 11.97
CA GLN A 249 15.56 -3.67 12.54
C GLN A 249 15.71 -4.01 14.01
N THR A 250 14.60 -3.94 14.74
CA THR A 250 14.49 -4.39 16.14
C THR A 250 13.19 -5.13 16.36
N HIS A 251 13.23 -6.24 17.10
CA HIS A 251 12.03 -6.95 17.55
C HIS A 251 11.51 -6.27 18.82
N LEU A 252 10.34 -5.66 18.75
CA LEU A 252 9.73 -4.91 19.86
C LEU A 252 9.35 -5.84 21.01
N THR A 253 8.82 -7.02 20.69
CA THR A 253 8.36 -8.01 21.69
C THR A 253 9.51 -8.59 22.52
N ALA A 254 10.76 -8.48 22.07
CA ALA A 254 11.93 -8.93 22.81
C ALA A 254 12.18 -8.14 24.11
N SER A 255 11.63 -6.92 24.22
CA SER A 255 11.68 -6.16 25.47
C SER A 255 10.78 -6.73 26.57
N GLY A 256 9.85 -7.63 26.22
CA GLY A 256 8.79 -8.11 27.10
C GLY A 256 7.62 -7.12 27.25
N SER A 257 7.54 -6.10 26.39
CA SER A 257 6.45 -5.13 26.43
C SER A 257 5.08 -5.80 26.19
N PRO A 258 4.07 -5.52 27.03
CA PRO A 258 2.70 -6.00 26.84
C PRO A 258 1.90 -5.17 25.81
N ASN A 259 2.41 -4.01 25.40
CA ASN A 259 1.74 -3.15 24.41
C ASN A 259 2.78 -2.30 23.68
N THR A 260 3.08 -2.69 22.45
CA THR A 260 4.10 -2.11 21.57
C THR A 260 3.59 -0.92 20.75
N ALA A 261 2.33 -0.51 20.90
CA ALA A 261 1.78 0.66 20.23
C ALA A 261 2.54 1.93 20.62
N LEU A 262 2.65 2.91 19.71
CA LEU A 262 3.35 4.17 20.00
C LEU A 262 2.70 4.95 21.15
N ALA A 263 3.51 5.43 22.09
CA ALA A 263 3.02 6.26 23.20
C ALA A 263 2.50 7.62 22.71
N LYS A 264 1.43 8.09 23.34
CA LYS A 264 0.92 9.46 23.17
C LYS A 264 1.47 10.43 24.23
N GLY A 265 1.64 9.96 25.47
CA GLY A 265 1.79 10.83 26.64
C GLY A 265 0.46 11.46 27.09
N THR A 266 0.45 12.04 28.29
CA THR A 266 -0.78 12.60 28.90
C THR A 266 -0.59 13.99 29.49
N ALA A 267 0.64 14.45 29.67
CA ALA A 267 0.97 15.76 30.21
C ALA A 267 1.45 16.69 29.09
N SER A 268 1.15 17.99 29.18
CA SER A 268 1.64 19.00 28.26
C SER A 268 2.52 20.01 29.01
N GLY A 269 3.50 20.57 28.32
CA GLY A 269 4.35 21.63 28.85
C GLY A 269 3.84 23.02 28.52
N THR A 270 4.72 24.01 28.69
CA THR A 270 4.43 25.41 28.35
C THR A 270 4.45 25.69 26.86
N ASP A 271 5.33 25.00 26.13
CA ASP A 271 5.62 25.23 24.72
C ASP A 271 5.69 23.90 23.92
N TRP A 272 5.20 22.81 24.51
CA TRP A 272 4.97 21.51 23.87
C TRP A 272 3.68 20.88 24.42
N HIS A 273 3.07 19.92 23.71
CA HIS A 273 1.93 19.14 24.24
C HIS A 273 2.05 17.66 23.88
N ALA A 274 1.51 16.80 24.75
CA ALA A 274 1.53 15.35 24.53
C ALA A 274 0.75 14.95 23.27
N GLY A 275 1.40 14.18 22.42
CA GLY A 275 0.84 13.65 21.19
C GLY A 275 1.10 14.53 19.97
N GLY A 276 1.54 15.77 20.15
CA GLY A 276 1.87 16.68 19.05
C GLY A 276 3.01 16.13 18.20
N TRP A 277 2.86 16.16 16.88
CA TRP A 277 3.92 15.81 15.95
C TRP A 277 4.74 17.04 15.61
N SER A 278 6.01 16.83 15.28
CA SER A 278 6.86 17.90 14.82
C SER A 278 7.74 17.51 13.64
N VAL A 279 8.03 18.50 12.81
CA VAL A 279 8.94 18.38 11.67
C VAL A 279 10.11 19.36 11.86
N GLY A 280 11.34 18.86 11.69
CA GLY A 280 12.59 19.61 11.82
C GLY A 280 13.14 19.79 13.23
N ARG A 281 12.57 19.12 14.25
CA ARG A 281 13.06 19.16 15.64
C ARG A 281 12.62 17.97 16.47
N GLY A 282 13.27 17.79 17.62
CA GLY A 282 12.87 16.85 18.68
C GLY A 282 12.49 17.54 20.00
N LEU A 283 12.16 16.73 21.00
CA LEU A 283 11.88 17.14 22.37
C LEU A 283 12.71 16.27 23.33
N TYR A 284 13.33 16.88 24.34
CA TYR A 284 14.03 16.16 25.40
C TYR A 284 13.97 16.98 26.69
N ASP A 285 13.66 16.34 27.81
CA ASP A 285 13.53 16.98 29.12
C ASP A 285 12.61 18.22 29.08
N GLY A 286 11.53 18.11 28.30
CA GLY A 286 10.53 19.17 28.15
C GLY A 286 11.03 20.38 27.37
N ARG A 287 12.13 20.25 26.63
CA ARG A 287 12.73 21.32 25.83
C ARG A 287 12.92 20.92 24.38
N HIS A 288 12.73 21.89 23.50
CA HIS A 288 12.84 21.67 22.07
C HIS A 288 14.32 21.58 21.69
N THR A 289 14.76 20.41 21.26
CA THR A 289 16.16 20.08 20.97
C THR A 289 16.28 19.49 19.56
N ASP A 290 17.48 19.00 19.24
CA ASP A 290 17.75 18.12 18.09
C ASP A 290 17.22 18.70 16.79
N ARG A 291 17.53 19.98 16.58
CA ARG A 291 17.10 20.74 15.39
C ARG A 291 17.76 20.10 14.16
N ALA A 292 16.93 19.75 13.18
CA ALA A 292 17.40 19.29 11.88
C ALA A 292 17.40 20.49 10.92
N TYR A 293 18.59 20.93 10.55
CA TYR A 293 18.76 21.95 9.52
C TYR A 293 18.69 21.33 8.11
N GLY A 294 18.79 22.16 7.07
CA GLY A 294 18.67 21.69 5.68
C GLY A 294 17.22 21.59 5.18
N PHE A 295 16.94 20.59 4.35
CA PHE A 295 15.70 20.52 3.57
C PHE A 295 14.88 19.30 3.99
N ILE A 296 13.57 19.46 4.03
CA ILE A 296 12.61 18.41 4.33
C ILE A 296 11.53 18.47 3.26
N ASP A 297 11.09 17.30 2.82
CA ASP A 297 10.06 17.16 1.83
C ASP A 297 9.23 15.89 2.04
N GLU A 298 7.99 15.90 1.54
CA GLU A 298 7.11 14.73 1.44
C GLU A 298 7.06 13.87 2.71
N VAL A 299 6.63 14.47 3.82
CA VAL A 299 6.49 13.79 5.12
C VAL A 299 5.12 13.12 5.21
N ARG A 300 5.08 11.79 5.27
CA ARG A 300 3.83 11.01 5.36
C ARG A 300 3.80 10.14 6.61
N ILE A 301 2.67 10.18 7.33
CA ILE A 301 2.37 9.35 8.50
C ILE A 301 1.19 8.46 8.16
N SER A 302 1.35 7.15 8.33
CA SER A 302 0.31 6.15 8.10
C SER A 302 0.04 5.34 9.36
N ASP A 303 -1.21 4.94 9.56
CA ASP A 303 -1.67 4.13 10.72
C ASP A 303 -1.60 2.62 10.51
N ALA A 304 -0.81 2.19 9.52
CA ALA A 304 -0.55 0.79 9.20
C ALA A 304 0.93 0.56 8.89
N ALA A 305 1.35 -0.70 8.99
CA ALA A 305 2.64 -1.15 8.49
C ALA A 305 2.55 -1.36 6.97
N LEU A 306 3.08 -0.41 6.20
CA LEU A 306 3.05 -0.47 4.75
C LEU A 306 4.11 -1.44 4.21
N GLY A 307 3.76 -2.16 3.15
CA GLY A 307 4.69 -2.93 2.34
C GLY A 307 5.71 -2.00 1.65
N VAL A 308 6.87 -2.55 1.30
CA VAL A 308 7.91 -1.75 0.61
C VAL A 308 7.35 -1.16 -0.67
N ASP A 309 6.53 -1.87 -1.42
CA ASP A 309 5.86 -1.47 -2.66
C ASP A 309 4.81 -0.35 -2.49
N GLU A 310 4.36 -0.08 -1.27
CA GLU A 310 3.39 0.98 -0.95
C GLU A 310 4.03 2.29 -0.46
N LEU A 311 5.36 2.32 -0.35
CA LEU A 311 6.14 3.48 0.09
C LEU A 311 6.21 4.58 -0.98
N LEU A 312 6.40 5.85 -0.60
CA LEU A 312 6.44 7.00 -1.51
C LEU A 312 7.53 6.89 -2.57
N LEU A 313 8.70 6.36 -2.19
CA LEU A 313 9.80 6.08 -3.11
C LEU A 313 9.53 4.85 -3.98
N SER A 314 8.56 4.04 -3.60
CA SER A 314 8.14 2.86 -4.36
C SER A 314 7.22 3.27 -5.48
N GLY A 315 7.86 3.76 -6.53
CA GLY A 315 7.39 3.62 -7.87
C GLY A 315 8.17 2.48 -8.50
N SER A 316 7.70 1.25 -8.28
CA SER A 316 7.62 0.37 -9.43
C SER A 316 6.92 1.18 -10.51
N SER A 317 7.44 1.24 -11.74
CA SER A 317 6.65 1.67 -12.90
C SER A 317 5.22 1.19 -12.70
N ALA A 318 4.18 2.00 -12.95
CA ALA A 318 2.88 1.38 -13.22
C ALA A 318 3.18 0.19 -14.15
N PRO A 319 2.83 -1.05 -13.76
CA PRO A 319 3.53 -2.22 -14.28
C PRO A 319 3.46 -2.15 -15.79
N LEU A 320 4.62 -2.21 -16.46
CA LEU A 320 4.68 -1.99 -17.91
C LEU A 320 3.75 -2.95 -18.66
N ILE A 321 3.42 -4.08 -18.03
CA ILE A 321 2.38 -5.03 -18.39
C ILE A 321 1.39 -5.14 -17.22
N LEU A 322 0.11 -4.90 -17.47
CA LEU A 322 -0.96 -5.10 -16.49
C LEU A 322 -1.79 -6.34 -16.84
N VAL A 323 -2.12 -7.14 -15.81
CA VAL A 323 -2.95 -8.35 -15.90
C VAL A 323 -4.15 -8.19 -14.95
N GLU A 324 -5.37 -8.39 -15.46
CA GLU A 324 -6.61 -8.25 -14.67
C GLU A 324 -7.65 -9.31 -15.06
N PRO A 325 -8.20 -10.09 -14.09
CA PRO A 325 -7.75 -10.21 -12.70
C PRO A 325 -6.44 -11.01 -12.58
N VAL A 326 -5.74 -10.88 -11.46
CA VAL A 326 -4.51 -11.65 -11.14
C VAL A 326 -4.79 -13.01 -10.49
N SER A 327 -6.05 -13.27 -10.12
CA SER A 327 -6.51 -14.56 -9.61
C SER A 327 -7.89 -14.88 -10.19
N VAL A 328 -8.10 -16.14 -10.57
CA VAL A 328 -9.38 -16.65 -11.09
C VAL A 328 -9.75 -17.95 -10.39
N THR A 329 -11.05 -18.23 -10.31
CA THR A 329 -11.56 -19.50 -9.79
C THR A 329 -12.29 -20.25 -10.90
N LEU A 330 -11.95 -21.52 -11.07
CA LEU A 330 -12.50 -22.44 -12.05
C LEU A 330 -13.06 -23.68 -11.35
N PHE A 331 -13.98 -24.35 -12.03
CA PHE A 331 -14.53 -25.64 -11.64
C PHE A 331 -14.20 -26.60 -12.77
N GLU A 332 -13.72 -27.80 -12.43
CA GLU A 332 -13.53 -28.88 -13.41
C GLU A 332 -14.89 -29.32 -13.96
N SER A 333 -15.91 -29.34 -13.10
CA SER A 333 -17.27 -29.62 -13.52
C SER A 333 -17.86 -28.50 -14.37
N GLY A 334 -18.44 -28.91 -15.49
CA GLY A 334 -19.09 -28.03 -16.44
C GLY A 334 -18.11 -27.20 -17.27
N SER A 335 -18.60 -26.56 -18.33
CA SER A 335 -17.77 -25.73 -19.22
C SER A 335 -17.42 -24.37 -18.58
N THR A 336 -16.87 -24.38 -17.37
CA THR A 336 -16.49 -23.16 -16.65
C THR A 336 -15.21 -22.60 -17.26
N SER A 337 -15.23 -21.31 -17.57
CA SER A 337 -14.07 -20.57 -18.06
C SER A 337 -13.97 -19.22 -17.36
N ALA A 338 -12.75 -18.72 -17.23
CA ALA A 338 -12.46 -17.39 -16.73
C ALA A 338 -11.60 -16.62 -17.75
N ASP A 339 -11.84 -15.33 -17.85
CA ASP A 339 -11.10 -14.45 -18.74
C ASP A 339 -10.11 -13.61 -17.94
N ILE A 340 -8.85 -13.60 -18.37
CA ILE A 340 -7.84 -12.62 -17.94
C ILE A 340 -7.55 -11.64 -19.07
N SER A 341 -7.37 -10.38 -18.74
CA SER A 341 -7.06 -9.30 -19.68
C SER A 341 -5.64 -8.81 -19.47
N ILE A 342 -4.83 -8.80 -20.52
CA ILE A 342 -3.44 -8.32 -20.48
C ILE A 342 -3.28 -7.10 -21.40
N ARG A 343 -2.64 -6.03 -20.93
CA ARG A 343 -2.26 -4.85 -21.75
C ARG A 343 -0.92 -4.27 -21.33
N LEU A 344 -0.27 -3.51 -22.20
CA LEU A 344 0.86 -2.68 -21.80
C LEU A 344 0.35 -1.34 -21.25
N THR A 345 1.11 -0.71 -20.35
CA THR A 345 0.79 0.62 -19.78
C THR A 345 1.58 1.76 -20.42
N GLU A 346 2.61 1.42 -21.19
CA GLU A 346 3.39 2.36 -22.01
C GLU A 346 3.62 1.85 -23.44
N PRO A 347 3.78 2.74 -24.44
CA PRO A 347 4.13 2.34 -25.80
C PRO A 347 5.54 1.75 -25.87
N PRO A 348 5.73 0.52 -26.37
CA PRO A 348 7.04 -0.04 -26.57
C PRO A 348 7.69 0.54 -27.84
N GLN A 349 9.03 0.55 -27.87
CA GLN A 349 9.84 0.94 -29.03
C GLN A 349 10.00 -0.22 -30.03
N ALA A 350 9.76 -1.45 -29.59
CA ALA A 350 9.78 -2.67 -30.39
C ALA A 350 8.58 -3.56 -30.06
N GLU A 351 8.40 -4.65 -30.79
CA GLU A 351 7.37 -5.64 -30.47
C GLU A 351 7.65 -6.33 -29.13
N VAL A 352 6.62 -6.53 -28.32
CA VAL A 352 6.67 -7.26 -27.05
C VAL A 352 5.89 -8.56 -27.21
N SER A 353 6.58 -9.70 -27.08
CA SER A 353 5.98 -11.03 -27.08
C SER A 353 5.85 -11.57 -25.65
N LEU A 354 4.64 -11.96 -25.26
CA LEU A 354 4.32 -12.61 -24.00
C LEU A 354 3.99 -14.07 -24.24
N VAL A 355 4.60 -14.98 -23.48
CA VAL A 355 4.26 -16.40 -23.47
C VAL A 355 3.71 -16.77 -22.09
N LEU A 356 2.49 -17.27 -22.04
CA LEU A 356 1.83 -17.78 -20.85
C LEU A 356 2.05 -19.29 -20.77
N ASP A 357 2.54 -19.78 -19.64
CA ASP A 357 2.71 -21.21 -19.39
C ASP A 357 2.47 -21.54 -17.92
N GLU A 358 1.88 -22.71 -17.68
CA GLU A 358 1.74 -23.30 -16.36
C GLU A 358 2.95 -24.23 -16.10
N PRO A 359 3.99 -23.86 -15.35
CA PRO A 359 5.24 -24.63 -15.29
C PRO A 359 5.15 -25.90 -14.41
N ALA A 360 4.00 -26.56 -14.40
CA ALA A 360 3.75 -27.84 -13.73
C ALA A 360 4.07 -29.03 -14.65
N HIS A 361 4.42 -30.18 -14.04
CA HIS A 361 4.70 -31.42 -14.78
C HIS A 361 3.42 -32.02 -15.39
N VAL A 362 2.32 -31.93 -14.64
CA VAL A 362 0.95 -32.21 -15.08
C VAL A 362 0.25 -30.87 -15.11
N LYS A 363 -0.35 -30.52 -16.25
CA LYS A 363 -1.06 -29.24 -16.43
C LYS A 363 -2.47 -29.41 -15.89
N GLN A 364 -2.95 -28.41 -15.17
CA GLN A 364 -4.31 -28.35 -14.62
C GLN A 364 -5.24 -27.40 -15.39
N VAL A 365 -4.69 -26.59 -16.30
CA VAL A 365 -5.50 -25.65 -17.09
C VAL A 365 -5.20 -25.70 -18.59
N LEU A 366 -6.21 -25.36 -19.39
CA LEU A 366 -6.07 -25.09 -20.82
C LEU A 366 -6.23 -23.59 -21.06
N LEU A 367 -5.36 -23.06 -21.93
CA LEU A 367 -5.41 -21.68 -22.40
C LEU A 367 -5.94 -21.65 -23.83
N ALA A 368 -6.96 -20.82 -24.11
CA ALA A 368 -7.44 -20.60 -25.47
C ALA A 368 -6.36 -20.00 -26.39
N ARG A 369 -5.39 -19.30 -25.80
CA ARG A 369 -4.15 -18.87 -26.43
C ARG A 369 -3.07 -18.66 -25.37
N SER A 370 -1.84 -19.07 -25.68
CA SER A 370 -0.68 -18.93 -24.78
C SER A 370 0.31 -17.86 -25.24
N GLU A 371 0.14 -17.27 -26.42
CA GLU A 371 1.06 -16.26 -26.96
C GLU A 371 0.32 -14.96 -27.27
N LEU A 372 0.85 -13.85 -26.75
CA LEU A 372 0.34 -12.50 -26.99
C LEU A 372 1.43 -11.62 -27.59
N THR A 373 1.05 -10.77 -28.54
CA THR A 373 1.98 -9.84 -29.19
C THR A 373 1.43 -8.43 -29.10
N PHE A 374 2.24 -7.52 -28.57
CA PHE A 374 1.92 -6.10 -28.49
C PHE A 374 2.88 -5.30 -29.37
N THR A 375 2.33 -4.47 -30.25
CA THR A 375 3.10 -3.61 -31.16
C THR A 375 3.11 -2.16 -30.64
N PRO A 376 4.08 -1.32 -31.09
CA PRO A 376 4.12 0.10 -30.72
C PRO A 376 2.82 0.88 -30.99
N THR A 377 1.93 0.39 -31.84
CA THR A 377 0.65 1.04 -32.20
C THR A 377 -0.58 0.41 -31.55
N GLN A 378 -0.46 -0.78 -30.96
CA GLN A 378 -1.58 -1.53 -30.36
C GLN A 378 -1.32 -1.95 -28.90
N TRP A 379 -0.24 -1.46 -28.29
CA TRP A 379 0.20 -1.78 -26.93
C TRP A 379 -0.87 -1.64 -25.84
N ALA A 380 -1.71 -0.61 -25.96
CA ALA A 380 -2.74 -0.28 -24.97
C ALA A 380 -4.04 -1.09 -25.16
N VAL A 381 -4.21 -1.79 -26.29
CA VAL A 381 -5.42 -2.56 -26.56
C VAL A 381 -5.37 -3.83 -25.70
N PRO A 382 -6.29 -3.99 -24.72
CA PRO A 382 -6.28 -5.17 -23.88
C PRO A 382 -6.57 -6.40 -24.72
N GLN A 383 -5.80 -7.46 -24.49
CA GLN A 383 -6.02 -8.73 -25.13
C GLN A 383 -6.37 -9.80 -24.10
N THR A 384 -7.50 -10.47 -24.31
CA THR A 384 -8.06 -11.44 -23.38
C THR A 384 -7.49 -12.84 -23.62
N VAL A 385 -7.24 -13.59 -22.55
CA VAL A 385 -6.96 -15.03 -22.57
C VAL A 385 -8.04 -15.72 -21.75
N GLN A 386 -8.72 -16.67 -22.36
CA GLN A 386 -9.67 -17.54 -21.68
C GLN A 386 -8.92 -18.75 -21.12
N ILE A 387 -9.20 -19.05 -19.85
CA ILE A 387 -8.64 -20.16 -19.08
C ILE A 387 -9.79 -21.11 -18.73
N THR A 388 -9.56 -22.41 -18.89
CA THR A 388 -10.48 -23.48 -18.47
C THR A 388 -9.73 -24.50 -17.64
N ALA A 389 -10.35 -25.04 -16.60
CA ALA A 389 -9.79 -26.17 -15.86
C ALA A 389 -9.82 -27.44 -16.73
N ILE A 390 -8.92 -28.37 -16.47
CA ILE A 390 -8.90 -29.69 -17.10
C ILE A 390 -9.68 -30.63 -16.18
N ASP A 391 -10.87 -31.05 -16.61
CA ASP A 391 -11.65 -32.09 -15.93
C ASP A 391 -10.97 -33.45 -16.14
N ASP A 392 -10.55 -34.08 -15.05
CA ASP A 392 -9.94 -35.41 -15.06
C ASP A 392 -10.46 -36.32 -13.92
N ASP A 393 -10.10 -37.60 -13.93
CA ASP A 393 -10.59 -38.59 -12.95
C ASP A 393 -9.65 -38.71 -11.71
N LEU A 394 -8.67 -37.82 -11.55
CA LEU A 394 -7.71 -37.87 -10.45
C LEU A 394 -8.31 -37.22 -9.21
N LEU A 395 -8.34 -37.96 -8.11
CA LEU A 395 -8.72 -37.37 -6.84
C LEU A 395 -7.68 -36.34 -6.38
N GLU A 396 -8.10 -35.09 -6.27
CA GLU A 396 -7.30 -34.02 -5.71
C GLU A 396 -7.92 -33.46 -4.42
N SER A 397 -7.37 -32.35 -3.92
CA SER A 397 -8.04 -31.62 -2.84
C SER A 397 -9.20 -30.83 -3.43
N ALA A 398 -10.32 -30.77 -2.70
CA ALA A 398 -11.53 -30.03 -3.08
C ALA A 398 -11.27 -28.58 -3.56
N GLU A 399 -10.16 -27.99 -3.12
CA GLU A 399 -9.55 -26.83 -3.77
C GLU A 399 -8.07 -27.16 -3.99
N HIS A 400 -7.59 -26.98 -5.22
CA HIS A 400 -6.16 -27.00 -5.54
C HIS A 400 -5.77 -25.75 -6.35
N ARG A 401 -4.47 -25.54 -6.57
CA ARG A 401 -3.94 -24.31 -7.18
C ARG A 401 -2.98 -24.60 -8.32
N ALA A 402 -3.14 -23.88 -9.41
CA ALA A 402 -2.20 -23.79 -10.51
C ALA A 402 -1.63 -22.36 -10.62
N GLU A 403 -0.39 -22.24 -11.06
CA GLU A 403 0.27 -20.96 -11.31
C GLU A 403 0.52 -20.77 -12.80
N LEU A 404 0.01 -19.69 -13.38
CA LEU A 404 0.34 -19.28 -14.75
C LEU A 404 1.44 -18.23 -14.75
N ARG A 405 2.57 -18.54 -15.38
CA ARG A 405 3.70 -17.61 -15.54
C ARG A 405 3.65 -16.92 -16.89
N VAL A 406 4.08 -15.66 -16.91
CA VAL A 406 4.20 -14.85 -18.12
C VAL A 406 5.68 -14.59 -18.41
N TYR A 407 6.16 -15.08 -19.54
CA TYR A 407 7.52 -14.82 -20.04
C TYR A 407 7.49 -13.68 -21.05
N VAL A 408 8.30 -12.65 -20.82
CA VAL A 408 8.34 -11.43 -21.64
C VAL A 408 9.62 -11.37 -22.45
N ASN A 409 9.50 -11.22 -23.76
CA ASN A 409 10.63 -11.04 -24.67
C ASN A 409 10.38 -9.84 -25.60
N SER A 410 11.39 -8.99 -25.77
CA SER A 410 11.33 -7.83 -26.65
C SER A 410 12.73 -7.37 -27.08
N ALA A 411 12.82 -6.63 -28.18
CA ALA A 411 14.03 -5.86 -28.50
C ALA A 411 14.07 -4.50 -27.76
N ASP A 412 12.97 -4.10 -27.12
CA ASP A 412 12.90 -2.95 -26.23
C ASP A 412 13.39 -3.36 -24.84
N GLU A 413 14.50 -2.77 -24.38
CA GLU A 413 15.13 -3.07 -23.09
C GLU A 413 14.21 -2.76 -21.90
N ALA A 414 13.24 -1.86 -22.04
CA ALA A 414 12.27 -1.58 -20.98
C ALA A 414 11.32 -2.77 -20.73
N PHE A 415 11.04 -3.59 -21.75
CA PHE A 415 10.12 -4.72 -21.68
C PHE A 415 10.84 -6.08 -21.63
N ASN A 416 12.04 -6.19 -22.19
CA ASN A 416 12.71 -7.46 -22.35
C ASN A 416 13.07 -8.12 -21.01
N GLY A 417 12.60 -9.35 -20.79
CA GLY A 417 12.90 -10.10 -19.56
C GLY A 417 12.22 -9.57 -18.30
N LEU A 418 11.18 -8.74 -18.42
CA LEU A 418 10.36 -8.36 -17.28
C LEU A 418 9.80 -9.59 -16.58
N VAL A 419 9.89 -9.59 -15.26
CA VAL A 419 9.34 -10.64 -14.39
C VAL A 419 8.02 -10.12 -13.82
N LEU A 420 6.95 -10.88 -14.04
CA LEU A 420 5.63 -10.61 -13.48
C LEU A 420 5.36 -11.59 -12.34
N ASP A 421 4.51 -11.17 -11.40
CA ASP A 421 3.92 -12.10 -10.45
C ASP A 421 3.08 -13.16 -11.19
N PRO A 422 3.15 -14.44 -10.78
CA PRO A 422 2.32 -15.48 -11.38
C PRO A 422 0.82 -15.17 -11.20
N ILE A 423 0.03 -15.52 -12.20
CA ILE A 423 -1.43 -15.45 -12.14
C ILE A 423 -1.91 -16.71 -11.41
N GLU A 424 -2.67 -16.52 -10.36
CA GLU A 424 -3.20 -17.62 -9.56
C GLU A 424 -4.47 -18.19 -10.17
N VAL A 425 -4.54 -19.52 -10.30
CA VAL A 425 -5.76 -20.22 -10.71
C VAL A 425 -6.16 -21.17 -9.60
N ILE A 426 -7.30 -20.90 -8.98
CA ILE A 426 -7.92 -21.74 -7.97
C ILE A 426 -8.87 -22.69 -8.70
N ILE A 427 -8.69 -23.99 -8.50
CA ILE A 427 -9.45 -25.03 -9.19
C ILE A 427 -10.21 -25.83 -8.15
N LEU A 428 -11.51 -25.98 -8.38
CA LEU A 428 -12.42 -26.73 -7.55
C LEU A 428 -12.70 -28.07 -8.24
N ASP A 429 -12.16 -29.12 -7.62
CA ASP A 429 -12.21 -30.53 -8.01
C ASP A 429 -13.64 -31.09 -7.86
N ASN A 430 -14.09 -31.91 -8.82
CA ASN A 430 -15.40 -32.60 -8.74
C ASN A 430 -15.30 -34.03 -8.21
N GLU A 431 -14.11 -34.51 -7.88
CA GLU A 431 -13.88 -35.90 -7.58
C GLU A 431 -14.17 -36.18 -6.09
N CYS A 432 -15.20 -36.98 -5.84
CA CYS A 432 -15.62 -37.28 -4.48
C CYS A 432 -14.79 -38.41 -3.84
N GLY A 433 -13.66 -38.07 -3.22
CA GLY A 433 -12.89 -38.97 -2.35
C GLY A 433 -12.29 -40.21 -3.02
N ALA A 434 -11.49 -40.99 -2.28
CA ALA A 434 -10.73 -42.13 -2.84
C ALA A 434 -11.57 -43.31 -3.37
N TRP A 435 -12.90 -43.24 -3.21
CA TRP A 435 -13.83 -44.30 -3.59
C TRP A 435 -14.71 -43.92 -4.79
N GLY A 436 -14.54 -42.69 -5.32
CA GLY A 436 -15.42 -42.10 -6.34
C GLY A 436 -16.82 -41.83 -5.82
N TYR A 437 -17.74 -41.51 -6.73
CA TYR A 437 -19.16 -41.39 -6.42
C TYR A 437 -19.68 -42.69 -5.80
N LEU A 438 -20.43 -42.56 -4.70
CA LEU A 438 -21.18 -43.70 -4.18
C LEU A 438 -22.17 -44.12 -5.26
N SER A 439 -22.39 -45.42 -5.42
CA SER A 439 -23.32 -45.95 -6.44
C SER A 439 -24.78 -45.49 -6.29
N ALA A 440 -25.09 -44.75 -5.22
CA ALA A 440 -26.39 -44.16 -4.94
C ALA A 440 -26.43 -42.63 -5.05
N ASP A 441 -25.30 -41.99 -5.37
CA ASP A 441 -25.19 -40.57 -5.70
C ASP A 441 -25.41 -40.44 -7.22
N LEU A 442 -26.67 -40.26 -7.60
CA LEU A 442 -27.12 -40.30 -9.00
C LEU A 442 -26.98 -38.94 -9.68
N ASN A 443 -26.96 -37.85 -8.91
CA ASN A 443 -26.78 -36.50 -9.42
C ASN A 443 -25.31 -36.04 -9.38
N GLN A 444 -24.41 -36.86 -8.82
CA GLN A 444 -22.97 -36.63 -8.74
C GLN A 444 -22.62 -35.37 -7.95
N ASP A 445 -23.27 -35.14 -6.80
CA ASP A 445 -23.05 -33.97 -5.94
C ASP A 445 -22.22 -34.25 -4.66
N CYS A 446 -21.59 -35.43 -4.61
CA CYS A 446 -20.84 -35.98 -3.47
C CYS A 446 -21.70 -36.28 -2.24
N ARG A 447 -23.03 -36.28 -2.35
CA ARG A 447 -23.95 -36.66 -1.29
C ARG A 447 -24.89 -37.72 -1.83
N VAL A 448 -25.36 -38.56 -0.91
CA VAL A 448 -26.52 -39.41 -1.18
C VAL A 448 -27.64 -38.82 -0.36
N ASP A 449 -28.54 -38.08 -1.00
CA ASP A 449 -29.64 -37.40 -0.35
C ASP A 449 -30.98 -37.52 -1.10
N LEU A 450 -31.94 -36.66 -0.75
CA LEU A 450 -33.29 -36.71 -1.31
C LEU A 450 -33.34 -36.35 -2.79
N ALA A 451 -32.34 -35.63 -3.31
CA ALA A 451 -32.23 -35.32 -4.73
C ALA A 451 -31.98 -36.59 -5.55
N ASP A 452 -31.08 -37.47 -5.09
CA ASP A 452 -30.82 -38.76 -5.75
C ASP A 452 -32.05 -39.66 -5.72
N VAL A 453 -32.74 -39.71 -4.58
CA VAL A 453 -33.99 -40.46 -4.45
C VAL A 453 -35.06 -39.94 -5.42
N ALA A 454 -35.11 -38.63 -5.65
CA ALA A 454 -36.04 -38.05 -6.60
C ALA A 454 -35.71 -38.43 -8.05
N MET A 455 -34.42 -38.47 -8.42
CA MET A 455 -33.99 -38.92 -9.74
C MET A 455 -34.29 -40.41 -9.97
N LEU A 456 -33.99 -41.25 -8.98
CA LEU A 456 -34.36 -42.67 -9.02
C LEU A 456 -35.89 -42.85 -9.14
N ALA A 457 -36.66 -42.06 -8.41
CA ALA A 457 -38.12 -42.12 -8.46
C ALA A 457 -38.67 -41.66 -9.82
N ASP A 458 -38.08 -40.64 -10.45
CA ASP A 458 -38.48 -40.17 -11.78
C ASP A 458 -38.20 -41.23 -12.85
N GLU A 459 -37.01 -41.82 -12.84
CA GLU A 459 -36.68 -42.97 -13.71
C GLU A 459 -37.59 -44.17 -13.45
N TRP A 460 -37.85 -44.52 -12.19
CA TRP A 460 -38.73 -45.63 -11.84
C TRP A 460 -40.18 -45.40 -12.28
N LEU A 461 -40.67 -44.15 -12.19
CA LEU A 461 -42.01 -43.78 -12.61
C LEU A 461 -42.15 -43.71 -14.14
N SER A 462 -41.05 -43.45 -14.86
CA SER A 462 -41.02 -43.42 -16.32
C SER A 462 -41.38 -44.77 -16.98
N CYS A 463 -41.16 -45.88 -16.27
CA CYS A 463 -41.54 -47.23 -16.72
C CYS A 463 -42.37 -48.01 -15.70
N SER A 464 -43.50 -47.43 -15.29
CA SER A 464 -44.45 -48.05 -14.36
C SER A 464 -45.62 -48.77 -15.05
N LEU A 465 -45.79 -48.61 -16.37
CA LEU A 465 -46.86 -49.21 -17.16
C LEU A 465 -46.28 -50.26 -18.14
N PRO A 466 -46.52 -51.56 -17.93
CA PRO A 466 -45.91 -52.63 -18.73
C PRO A 466 -46.32 -52.66 -20.22
N ASP A 467 -47.30 -51.85 -20.62
CA ASP A 467 -47.80 -51.77 -21.99
C ASP A 467 -47.24 -50.56 -22.79
N GLU A 468 -46.37 -49.72 -22.19
CA GLU A 468 -45.74 -48.61 -22.91
C GLU A 468 -44.50 -49.09 -23.73
N PRO A 469 -44.43 -48.82 -25.05
CA PRO A 469 -43.40 -49.38 -25.94
C PRO A 469 -41.94 -49.02 -25.59
N ALA A 470 -41.71 -47.97 -24.81
CA ALA A 470 -40.38 -47.56 -24.36
C ALA A 470 -39.81 -48.45 -23.24
N CYS A 471 -40.64 -49.27 -22.59
CA CYS A 471 -40.27 -50.07 -21.40
C CYS A 471 -39.75 -51.48 -21.69
N ILE A 472 -39.39 -51.81 -22.94
CA ILE A 472 -38.91 -53.15 -23.30
C ILE A 472 -37.47 -53.07 -23.81
N ARG A 473 -36.52 -53.08 -22.87
CA ARG A 473 -35.18 -53.70 -23.03
C ARG A 473 -34.43 -53.70 -21.69
N PHE A 474 -34.81 -54.59 -20.79
CA PHE A 474 -33.87 -55.14 -19.81
C PHE A 474 -33.28 -56.41 -20.43
N ASP A 475 -32.04 -56.35 -20.89
CA ASP A 475 -31.28 -57.53 -21.29
C ASP A 475 -30.51 -58.04 -20.07
N PRO A 476 -30.86 -59.19 -19.47
CA PRO A 476 -30.22 -59.68 -18.25
C PRO A 476 -28.81 -60.24 -18.47
N ASP A 477 -28.31 -60.29 -19.71
CA ASP A 477 -27.00 -60.89 -20.05
C ASP A 477 -25.83 -59.87 -20.14
N THR A 478 -26.02 -58.60 -19.74
CA THR A 478 -24.95 -57.57 -19.76
C THR A 478 -24.47 -57.11 -18.37
N LEU A 479 -24.40 -58.02 -17.39
CA LEU A 479 -23.62 -57.81 -16.15
C LEU A 479 -22.26 -58.48 -16.22
#